data_AF-A0A6N2EN50-F1
#
_entry.id   AF-A0A6N2EN50-F1
#
_cell.length_a   1.000
_cell.length_b   1.000
_cell.length_c   1.000
_cell.angle_alpha   90.00
_cell.angle_beta   90.00
_cell.angle_gamma   90.00
#
_symmetry.space_group_name_H-M   'P 1'
#
loop_
_entity.id
_entity.type
_entity.pdbx_description
1 polymer ?
#
loop_
_entity_poly.entity_id
_entity_poly.type
_entity_poly.pdbx_seq_one_letter_code
_entity_poly.pdbx_strand_id
1 'polypeptide(L)'
;MTTHDGRPGDEHPDDRPKDSPEEAPPRRRPEGEDPTGEDPTGEDPARRLSFEDLLAAIDETPSDSESTTVQSSEADTVDRPRVDEAAGNRPDRDIFGRTPKNSPDWSHRRGEPRVFVLLWTIYLMFCAAAMFARSGGMVAFDPVAFRPSARMGLLMMMVGVGLLWPLMRLSQAMPREGGVRATLKDAGIIIVTGHALILPQLWLARWDGQVVLALSALFVLWTLLTGAVIACTQGPPTAEEGGDPRSGNRAVGVLCCLALVLSGGLVALADAGREPGADAIASRPARMLSPMTAIYEIARDRPWTGRAAMIGPAHRASLGATALAAAGAWGVALVACRRRRNET
;
A
#
# COMPACT_ATOMS: atom_id res chain seq x y z
N MET A 1 -58.24 39.30 -18.80
CA MET A 1 -57.14 38.51 -19.39
C MET A 1 -57.25 37.10 -18.85
N THR A 2 -58.30 36.39 -19.27
CA THR A 2 -58.26 35.32 -20.30
C THR A 2 -57.47 34.09 -19.85
N THR A 3 -58.17 33.34 -19.00
CA THR A 3 -58.16 31.88 -18.89
C THR A 3 -58.09 31.20 -20.26
N HIS A 4 -57.14 30.29 -20.46
CA HIS A 4 -57.20 29.32 -21.56
C HIS A 4 -57.29 27.90 -20.98
N ASP A 5 -58.49 27.39 -21.13
CA ASP A 5 -58.96 26.04 -20.91
C ASP A 5 -58.81 25.24 -22.22
N GLY A 6 -58.77 23.91 -22.10
CA GLY A 6 -58.84 22.94 -23.21
C GLY A 6 -57.53 22.19 -23.51
N ARG A 7 -57.51 20.87 -23.68
CA ARG A 7 -58.51 19.80 -23.65
C ARG A 7 -57.73 18.48 -23.70
N PRO A 8 -58.17 17.37 -23.07
CA PRO A 8 -57.52 16.07 -23.16
C PRO A 8 -57.80 15.44 -24.53
N GLY A 9 -56.73 15.04 -25.23
CA GLY A 9 -56.79 14.36 -26.52
C GLY A 9 -56.34 12.91 -26.39
N ASP A 10 -57.32 12.03 -26.45
CA ASP A 10 -57.35 10.76 -27.17
C ASP A 10 -56.28 9.70 -26.88
N GLU A 11 -56.77 8.70 -26.15
CA GLU A 11 -56.30 7.33 -26.07
C GLU A 11 -56.01 6.75 -27.46
N HIS A 12 -54.77 6.28 -27.67
CA HIS A 12 -54.46 5.34 -28.74
C HIS A 12 -54.28 3.94 -28.14
N PRO A 13 -55.24 3.02 -28.32
CA PRO A 13 -55.07 1.62 -27.99
C PRO A 13 -54.38 0.91 -29.17
N ASP A 14 -53.72 -0.20 -28.85
CA ASP A 14 -53.02 -1.11 -29.78
C ASP A 14 -51.64 -0.66 -30.26
N ASP A 15 -50.62 -1.01 -29.47
CA ASP A 15 -49.40 -1.61 -29.98
C ASP A 15 -48.85 -2.58 -28.92
N ARG A 16 -49.55 -3.70 -28.74
CA ARG A 16 -48.98 -4.87 -28.06
C ARG A 16 -48.07 -5.59 -29.06
N PRO A 17 -46.76 -5.74 -28.82
CA PRO A 17 -45.96 -6.70 -29.55
C PRO A 17 -46.47 -8.11 -29.23
N LYS A 18 -47.27 -8.67 -30.14
CA LYS A 18 -47.54 -10.10 -30.24
C LYS A 18 -46.29 -10.75 -30.81
N ASP A 19 -45.35 -11.12 -29.94
CA ASP A 19 -44.33 -12.13 -30.23
C ASP A 19 -43.82 -12.63 -28.87
N SER A 20 -44.66 -13.43 -28.21
CA SER A 20 -44.19 -14.33 -27.16
C SER A 20 -43.43 -15.45 -27.86
N PRO A 21 -42.10 -15.59 -27.68
CA PRO A 21 -41.42 -16.79 -28.12
C PRO A 21 -41.98 -17.96 -27.32
N GLU A 22 -42.60 -18.87 -28.08
CA GLU A 22 -42.98 -20.23 -27.75
C GLU A 22 -42.06 -20.81 -26.64
N GLU A 23 -42.62 -20.95 -25.44
CA GLU A 23 -41.96 -21.65 -24.33
C GLU A 23 -41.61 -23.06 -24.77
N ALA A 24 -40.32 -23.29 -25.02
CA ALA A 24 -39.79 -24.61 -25.24
C ALA A 24 -40.13 -25.50 -24.01
N PRO A 25 -40.70 -26.70 -24.22
CA PRO A 25 -41.08 -27.57 -23.12
C PRO A 25 -39.85 -27.94 -22.29
N PRO A 26 -40.01 -28.14 -20.97
CA PRO A 26 -38.91 -28.50 -20.08
C PRO A 26 -38.26 -29.80 -20.57
N ARG A 27 -36.99 -29.69 -21.00
CA ARG A 27 -36.15 -30.86 -21.24
C ARG A 27 -36.09 -31.66 -19.95
N ARG A 28 -36.80 -32.79 -19.92
CA ARG A 28 -36.62 -33.85 -18.93
C ARG A 28 -35.12 -34.15 -18.86
N ARG A 29 -34.52 -33.95 -17.70
CA ARG A 29 -33.21 -34.53 -17.40
C ARG A 29 -33.35 -36.05 -17.56
N PRO A 30 -32.43 -36.73 -18.26
CA PRO A 30 -32.34 -38.17 -18.16
C PRO A 30 -31.99 -38.50 -16.71
N GLU A 31 -32.98 -39.00 -15.97
CA GLU A 31 -32.77 -39.82 -14.78
C GLU A 31 -32.20 -41.14 -15.28
N GLY A 32 -30.92 -41.37 -15.03
CA GLY A 32 -30.27 -42.62 -15.41
C GLY A 32 -28.78 -42.43 -15.64
N GLU A 33 -28.03 -42.34 -14.55
CA GLU A 33 -26.74 -43.02 -14.41
C GLU A 33 -26.31 -42.94 -12.95
N ASP A 34 -26.44 -44.09 -12.28
CA ASP A 34 -25.78 -44.42 -11.02
C ASP A 34 -24.26 -44.31 -11.22
N PRO A 35 -23.53 -43.44 -10.52
CA PRO A 35 -22.11 -43.60 -10.35
C PRO A 35 -21.89 -44.57 -9.19
N THR A 36 -22.13 -45.86 -9.43
CA THR A 36 -21.54 -46.90 -8.59
C THR A 36 -20.04 -46.86 -8.78
N GLY A 37 -19.37 -46.36 -7.74
CA GLY A 37 -18.09 -46.81 -7.23
C GLY A 37 -17.05 -47.29 -8.23
N GLU A 38 -16.00 -46.49 -8.37
CA GLU A 38 -14.65 -46.90 -8.03
C GLU A 38 -13.78 -45.64 -8.05
N ASP A 39 -13.25 -45.26 -6.88
CA ASP A 39 -12.27 -44.19 -6.71
C ASP A 39 -10.89 -44.85 -6.59
N PRO A 40 -10.06 -44.86 -7.66
CA PRO A 40 -8.70 -45.33 -7.59
C PRO A 40 -7.75 -44.14 -7.45
N THR A 41 -7.97 -43.27 -6.46
CA THR A 41 -6.92 -42.36 -6.00
C THR A 41 -6.84 -42.40 -4.48
N GLY A 42 -6.19 -43.45 -3.98
CA GLY A 42 -5.67 -43.51 -2.62
C GLY A 42 -4.57 -42.47 -2.38
N GLU A 43 -4.93 -41.19 -2.41
CA GLU A 43 -4.13 -40.14 -1.82
C GLU A 43 -4.51 -40.02 -0.34
N ASP A 44 -3.59 -40.49 0.49
CA ASP A 44 -3.65 -40.50 1.94
C ASP A 44 -3.97 -39.09 2.51
N PRO A 45 -5.16 -38.88 3.10
CA PRO A 45 -5.54 -37.59 3.68
C PRO A 45 -4.72 -37.21 4.92
N ALA A 46 -3.81 -38.08 5.39
CA ALA A 46 -2.98 -37.86 6.57
C ALA A 46 -1.74 -36.96 6.35
N ARG A 47 -1.55 -36.35 5.16
CA ARG A 47 -0.36 -35.53 4.86
C ARG A 47 -0.62 -34.06 4.51
N ARG A 48 -1.75 -33.50 4.95
CA ARG A 48 -1.85 -32.04 5.09
C ARG A 48 -1.15 -31.61 6.37
N LEU A 49 0.15 -31.35 6.27
CA LEU A 49 0.89 -30.62 7.31
C LEU A 49 0.11 -29.35 7.62
N SER A 50 -0.43 -29.28 8.84
CA SER A 50 -1.16 -28.10 9.27
C SER A 50 -0.18 -26.92 9.32
N PHE A 51 -0.70 -25.71 9.14
CA PHE A 51 0.13 -24.51 9.29
C PHE A 51 0.77 -24.42 10.69
N GLU A 52 0.17 -25.08 11.69
CA GLU A 52 0.74 -25.21 13.03
C GLU A 52 1.93 -26.18 13.10
N ASP A 53 1.93 -27.28 12.34
CA ASP A 53 3.09 -28.18 12.24
C ASP A 53 4.29 -27.49 11.60
N LEU A 54 4.05 -26.60 10.64
CA LEU A 54 5.07 -25.77 10.00
C LEU A 54 5.62 -24.67 10.93
N LEU A 55 4.80 -24.16 11.86
CA LEU A 55 5.26 -23.22 12.89
C LEU A 55 6.02 -23.94 14.01
N ALA A 56 5.59 -25.14 14.39
CA ALA A 56 6.29 -25.97 15.38
C ALA A 56 7.69 -26.39 14.90
N ALA A 57 7.86 -26.66 13.59
CA ALA A 57 9.16 -27.00 13.01
C ALA A 57 10.16 -25.82 12.95
N ILE A 58 9.70 -24.57 13.14
CA ILE A 58 10.56 -23.38 13.18
C ILE A 58 11.03 -23.06 14.60
N ASP A 59 10.37 -23.60 15.64
CA ASP A 59 10.69 -23.37 17.05
C ASP A 59 11.79 -24.31 17.58
N GLU A 60 12.19 -25.33 16.82
CA GLU A 60 13.32 -26.21 17.15
C GLU A 60 14.66 -25.61 16.67
N THR A 61 15.02 -24.42 17.15
CA THR A 61 16.44 -24.04 17.22
C THR A 61 17.00 -24.48 18.57
N PRO A 62 18.07 -25.28 18.63
CA PRO A 62 18.66 -25.72 19.89
C PRO A 62 19.17 -24.51 20.67
N SER A 63 18.46 -24.19 21.76
CA SER A 63 18.85 -23.22 22.76
C SER A 63 19.94 -23.81 23.66
N ASP A 64 21.14 -24.01 23.11
CA ASP A 64 22.34 -24.21 23.92
C ASP A 64 22.84 -22.83 24.40
N SER A 65 22.13 -22.28 25.38
CA SER A 65 22.63 -21.17 26.19
C SER A 65 23.25 -21.76 27.44
N GLU A 66 24.56 -21.97 27.40
CA GLU A 66 25.38 -22.15 28.60
C GLU A 66 25.11 -20.99 29.57
N SER A 67 24.43 -21.33 30.66
CA SER A 67 24.28 -20.54 31.86
C SER A 67 25.67 -20.20 32.41
N THR A 68 26.22 -19.05 31.99
CA THR A 68 27.34 -18.43 32.69
C THR A 68 26.80 -17.86 33.99
N THR A 69 26.96 -18.61 35.07
CA THR A 69 26.73 -18.20 36.44
C THR A 69 27.62 -16.98 36.76
N VAL A 70 27.04 -15.79 36.66
CA VAL A 70 27.67 -14.56 37.17
C VAL A 70 27.54 -14.61 38.69
N GLN A 71 28.65 -14.99 39.35
CA GLN A 71 28.85 -14.80 40.77
C GLN A 71 28.76 -13.31 41.10
N SER A 72 27.75 -12.96 41.90
CA SER A 72 27.71 -11.70 42.65
C SER A 72 28.86 -11.69 43.65
N SER A 73 30.02 -11.16 43.23
CA SER A 73 31.13 -10.82 44.11
C SER A 73 30.86 -9.48 44.76
N GLU A 74 30.99 -9.50 46.09
CA GLU A 74 30.97 -8.41 47.03
C GLU A 74 31.71 -7.15 46.57
N ALA A 75 31.06 -6.01 46.84
CA ALA A 75 31.63 -4.77 47.36
C ALA A 75 33.17 -4.65 47.34
N ASP A 76 33.73 -4.31 46.19
CA ASP A 76 35.03 -3.66 46.14
C ASP A 76 34.82 -2.20 45.73
N THR A 77 35.16 -1.31 46.66
CA THR A 77 35.09 0.14 46.51
C THR A 77 36.31 0.56 45.72
N VAL A 78 36.37 0.12 44.45
CA VAL A 78 37.43 0.51 43.53
C VAL A 78 37.15 1.94 43.13
N ASP A 79 38.01 2.81 43.64
CA ASP A 79 38.29 4.17 43.19
C ASP A 79 38.35 4.17 41.65
N ARG A 80 37.19 4.40 41.03
CA ARG A 80 37.10 4.51 39.56
C ARG A 80 37.93 5.72 39.22
N PRO A 81 39.05 5.58 38.48
CA PRO A 81 39.80 6.74 38.03
C PRO A 81 38.78 7.63 37.34
N ARG A 82 38.68 8.86 37.86
CA ARG A 82 38.01 9.98 37.21
C ARG A 82 38.26 9.84 35.71
N VAL A 83 37.24 9.40 34.98
CA VAL A 83 37.21 9.50 33.52
C VAL A 83 36.89 10.96 33.22
N ASP A 84 37.74 11.83 33.75
CA ASP A 84 37.78 13.25 33.49
C ASP A 84 38.42 13.38 32.11
N GLU A 85 37.64 13.92 31.17
CA GLU A 85 38.09 14.83 30.12
C GLU A 85 39.15 14.39 29.10
N ALA A 86 39.63 13.14 29.14
CA ALA A 86 40.47 12.55 28.10
C ALA A 86 39.67 11.74 27.06
N ALA A 87 38.35 11.94 26.98
CA ALA A 87 37.53 11.55 25.82
C ALA A 87 37.83 12.48 24.61
N GLY A 88 39.10 12.81 24.43
CA GLY A 88 39.62 13.54 23.29
C GLY A 88 39.32 12.76 22.03
N ASN A 89 38.35 13.27 21.28
CA ASN A 89 38.31 13.22 19.83
C ASN A 89 38.73 11.86 19.24
N ARG A 90 38.20 10.74 19.76
CA ARG A 90 38.42 9.44 19.12
C ARG A 90 37.80 9.54 17.73
N PRO A 91 38.60 9.49 16.67
CA PRO A 91 38.09 9.76 15.35
C PRO A 91 37.13 8.62 15.00
N ASP A 92 35.89 8.99 14.64
CA ASP A 92 34.81 8.05 14.32
C ASP A 92 35.31 7.09 13.23
N ARG A 93 35.33 5.80 13.56
CA ARG A 93 35.82 4.74 12.67
C ARG A 93 34.63 4.22 11.85
N ASP A 94 34.84 3.95 10.57
CA ASP A 94 33.80 3.35 9.72
C ASP A 94 33.38 1.95 10.22
N ILE A 95 32.38 1.34 9.57
CA ILE A 95 31.91 -0.02 9.93
C ILE A 95 33.02 -1.09 9.80
N PHE A 96 34.14 -0.75 9.17
CA PHE A 96 35.33 -1.58 8.98
C PHE A 96 36.52 -1.12 9.85
N GLY A 97 36.31 -0.21 10.80
CA GLY A 97 37.33 0.26 11.73
C GLY A 97 38.33 1.28 11.17
N ARG A 98 38.13 1.82 9.96
CA ARG A 98 39.06 2.76 9.32
C ARG A 98 38.70 4.20 9.63
N THR A 99 39.72 5.01 9.86
CA THR A 99 39.59 6.45 10.06
C THR A 99 39.52 7.15 8.69
N PRO A 100 38.46 7.93 8.39
CA PRO A 100 38.34 8.59 7.09
C PRO A 100 39.47 9.61 6.90
N LYS A 101 40.18 9.51 5.78
CA LYS A 101 41.50 10.16 5.62
C LYS A 101 41.45 11.68 5.44
N ASN A 102 40.33 12.31 5.12
CA ASN A 102 40.29 13.73 4.72
C ASN A 102 39.05 14.53 5.17
N SER A 103 38.16 13.96 5.96
CA SER A 103 37.03 14.67 6.57
C SER A 103 36.33 13.73 7.55
N PRO A 104 35.70 14.24 8.61
CA PRO A 104 34.66 13.52 9.34
C PRO A 104 33.44 13.39 8.42
N ASP A 105 33.60 12.71 7.29
CA ASP A 105 32.54 12.54 6.31
C ASP A 105 31.73 11.31 6.71
N TRP A 106 30.67 11.60 7.46
CA TRP A 106 29.57 10.69 7.77
C TRP A 106 28.81 10.19 6.52
N SER A 107 29.33 10.40 5.32
CA SER A 107 28.76 9.93 4.04
C SER A 107 28.54 8.42 4.02
N HIS A 108 29.35 7.63 4.72
CA HIS A 108 29.19 6.18 4.84
C HIS A 108 28.06 5.75 5.83
N ARG A 109 27.62 6.64 6.75
CA ARG A 109 26.43 6.43 7.60
C ARG A 109 25.14 6.99 6.99
N ARG A 110 25.26 7.75 5.89
CA ARG A 110 24.12 8.17 5.09
C ARG A 110 23.82 7.05 4.12
N GLY A 111 22.86 6.20 4.47
CA GLY A 111 22.22 5.29 3.53
C GLY A 111 21.62 6.10 2.38
N GLU A 112 22.46 6.43 1.41
CA GLU A 112 22.15 7.05 0.14
C GLU A 112 21.05 6.25 -0.57
N PRO A 113 20.38 6.82 -1.60
CA PRO A 113 19.18 6.25 -2.25
C PRO A 113 19.23 4.74 -2.52
N ARG A 114 20.43 4.17 -2.69
CA ARG A 114 20.70 2.74 -2.86
C ARG A 114 20.13 1.85 -1.75
N VAL A 115 20.30 2.19 -0.47
CA VAL A 115 19.80 1.34 0.63
C VAL A 115 18.27 1.34 0.64
N PHE A 116 17.67 2.51 0.39
CA PHE A 116 16.23 2.61 0.22
C PHE A 116 15.74 1.77 -0.96
N VAL A 117 16.38 1.89 -2.14
CA VAL A 117 16.05 1.10 -3.33
C VAL A 117 16.13 -0.41 -3.02
N LEU A 118 17.17 -0.85 -2.32
CA LEU A 118 17.36 -2.25 -1.95
C LEU A 118 16.23 -2.74 -1.04
N LEU A 119 15.96 -2.04 0.06
CA LEU A 119 14.89 -2.40 1.00
C LEU A 119 13.51 -2.38 0.34
N TRP A 120 13.27 -1.37 -0.50
CA TRP A 120 12.04 -1.25 -1.28
C TRP A 120 11.88 -2.41 -2.26
N THR A 121 12.95 -2.81 -2.95
CA THR A 121 12.93 -3.93 -3.89
C THR A 121 12.68 -5.26 -3.18
N ILE A 122 13.35 -5.50 -2.04
CA ILE A 122 13.10 -6.69 -1.19
C ILE A 122 11.63 -6.72 -0.74
N TYR A 123 11.10 -5.56 -0.32
CA TYR A 123 9.71 -5.42 0.09
C TYR A 123 8.73 -5.73 -1.07
N LEU A 124 8.98 -5.20 -2.26
CA LEU A 124 8.17 -5.49 -3.45
C LEU A 124 8.25 -6.96 -3.86
N MET A 125 9.41 -7.58 -3.73
CA MET A 125 9.60 -9.01 -3.97
C MET A 125 8.79 -9.85 -2.98
N PHE A 126 8.74 -9.45 -1.70
CA PHE A 126 7.88 -10.09 -0.70
C PHE A 126 6.40 -9.91 -1.03
N CYS A 127 5.97 -8.72 -1.46
CA CYS A 127 4.58 -8.48 -1.90
C CYS A 127 4.20 -9.38 -3.08
N ALA A 128 5.10 -9.53 -4.06
CA ALA A 128 4.89 -10.40 -5.21
C ALA A 128 4.86 -11.88 -4.79
N ALA A 129 5.79 -12.33 -3.94
CA ALA A 129 5.81 -13.68 -3.42
C ALA A 129 4.53 -14.02 -2.63
N ALA A 130 4.07 -13.11 -1.76
CA ALA A 130 2.82 -13.27 -1.01
C ALA A 130 1.59 -13.35 -1.94
N MET A 131 1.57 -12.54 -3.00
CA MET A 131 0.54 -12.62 -4.04
C MET A 131 0.52 -13.99 -4.72
N PHE A 132 1.66 -14.53 -5.14
CA PHE A 132 1.71 -15.84 -5.80
C PHE A 132 1.45 -17.01 -4.84
N ALA A 133 1.99 -16.97 -3.62
CA ALA A 133 1.77 -18.00 -2.60
C ALA A 133 0.28 -18.18 -2.30
N ARG A 134 -0.49 -17.08 -2.27
CA ARG A 134 -1.93 -17.12 -2.02
C ARG A 134 -2.76 -17.62 -3.20
N SER A 135 -2.23 -17.56 -4.43
CA SER A 135 -2.96 -17.96 -5.64
C SER A 135 -3.02 -19.48 -5.91
N GLY A 136 -2.43 -20.32 -5.05
CA GLY A 136 -2.57 -21.78 -5.15
C GLY A 136 -1.57 -22.48 -6.08
N GLY A 137 -0.47 -21.82 -6.45
CA GLY A 137 0.61 -22.42 -7.27
C GLY A 137 0.43 -22.27 -8.79
N MET A 138 1.50 -22.52 -9.55
CA MET A 138 1.59 -22.20 -11.00
C MET A 138 0.84 -23.16 -11.93
N VAL A 139 0.20 -24.22 -11.40
CA VAL A 139 -0.22 -25.38 -12.21
C VAL A 139 -1.56 -25.16 -12.93
N ALA A 140 -2.40 -24.24 -12.46
CA ALA A 140 -3.61 -23.81 -13.17
C ALA A 140 -3.92 -22.33 -12.86
N PHE A 141 -3.51 -21.43 -13.75
CA PHE A 141 -3.80 -20.00 -13.62
C PHE A 141 -5.24 -19.70 -14.04
N ASP A 142 -6.18 -19.77 -13.11
CA ASP A 142 -7.50 -19.15 -13.25
C ASP A 142 -7.43 -17.65 -12.89
N PRO A 143 -7.67 -16.73 -13.83
CA PRO A 143 -7.69 -15.29 -13.57
C PRO A 143 -8.67 -14.89 -12.46
N VAL A 144 -9.79 -15.60 -12.32
CA VAL A 144 -10.80 -15.31 -11.29
C VAL A 144 -10.23 -15.63 -9.90
N ALA A 145 -9.53 -16.76 -9.75
CA ALA A 145 -8.83 -17.13 -8.52
C ALA A 145 -7.62 -16.23 -8.22
N PHE A 146 -6.98 -15.66 -9.25
CA PHE A 146 -5.80 -14.79 -9.09
C PHE A 146 -6.13 -13.37 -8.61
N ARG A 147 -7.29 -12.80 -9.00
CA ARG A 147 -7.68 -11.41 -8.68
C ARG A 147 -7.66 -11.06 -7.20
N PRO A 148 -8.17 -11.88 -6.26
CA PRO A 148 -8.06 -11.61 -4.82
C PRO A 148 -6.60 -11.45 -4.36
N SER A 149 -5.71 -12.30 -4.87
CA SER A 149 -4.28 -12.25 -4.55
C SER A 149 -3.63 -10.99 -5.13
N ALA A 150 -3.97 -10.61 -6.37
CA ALA A 150 -3.51 -9.38 -6.99
C ALA A 150 -3.91 -8.13 -6.18
N ARG A 151 -5.17 -8.07 -5.70
CA ARG A 151 -5.63 -6.99 -4.80
C ARG A 151 -4.81 -6.93 -3.52
N MET A 152 -4.49 -8.08 -2.93
CA MET A 152 -3.67 -8.16 -1.71
C MET A 152 -2.25 -7.66 -1.96
N GLY A 153 -1.62 -8.06 -3.07
CA GLY A 153 -0.29 -7.57 -3.45
C GLY A 153 -0.25 -6.06 -3.66
N LEU A 154 -1.25 -5.51 -4.36
CA LEU A 154 -1.39 -4.06 -4.54
C LEU A 154 -1.65 -3.33 -3.21
N LEU A 155 -2.45 -3.92 -2.32
CA LEU A 155 -2.71 -3.37 -0.99
C LEU A 155 -1.42 -3.29 -0.17
N MET A 156 -0.63 -4.36 -0.14
CA MET A 156 0.67 -4.37 0.53
C MET A 156 1.58 -3.30 -0.08
N MET A 157 1.67 -3.20 -1.40
CA MET A 157 2.44 -2.13 -2.04
C MET A 157 2.01 -0.72 -1.55
N MET A 158 0.71 -0.46 -1.37
CA MET A 158 0.22 0.81 -0.83
C MET A 158 0.49 0.99 0.68
N VAL A 159 0.55 -0.08 1.47
CA VAL A 159 1.09 -0.05 2.85
C VAL A 159 2.53 0.46 2.82
N GLY A 160 3.34 -0.06 1.88
CA GLY A 160 4.71 0.38 1.67
C GLY A 160 4.81 1.88 1.40
N VAL A 161 3.99 2.40 0.49
CA VAL A 161 3.95 3.83 0.15
C VAL A 161 3.45 4.69 1.32
N GLY A 162 2.34 4.30 1.95
CA GLY A 162 1.66 5.12 2.94
C GLY A 162 2.25 5.09 4.35
N LEU A 163 2.93 3.99 4.72
CA LEU A 163 3.46 3.77 6.07
C LEU A 163 4.97 3.59 6.07
N LEU A 164 5.48 2.60 5.35
CA LEU A 164 6.89 2.21 5.45
C LEU A 164 7.82 3.33 4.95
N TRP A 165 7.49 3.94 3.81
CA TRP A 165 8.30 5.01 3.25
C TRP A 165 8.36 6.26 4.15
N PRO A 166 7.25 6.83 4.66
CA PRO A 166 7.31 7.91 5.64
C PRO A 166 8.09 7.57 6.90
N LEU A 167 7.88 6.39 7.49
CA LEU A 167 8.57 5.95 8.71
C LEU A 167 10.08 5.86 8.49
N MET A 168 10.49 5.24 7.38
CA MET A 168 11.91 5.12 7.05
C MET A 168 12.52 6.48 6.68
N ARG A 169 11.79 7.34 5.97
CA ARG A 169 12.34 8.63 5.51
C ARG A 169 12.42 9.68 6.62
N LEU A 170 11.45 9.72 7.52
CA LEU A 170 11.41 10.68 8.62
C LEU A 170 12.29 10.25 9.81
N SER A 171 12.65 8.97 9.91
CA SER A 171 13.64 8.47 10.87
C SER A 171 15.09 8.77 10.47
N GLN A 172 15.36 9.06 9.19
CA GLN A 172 16.69 9.42 8.70
C GLN A 172 17.09 10.87 9.02
N ALA A 173 18.38 11.16 8.95
CA ALA A 173 18.88 12.53 9.01
C ALA A 173 18.34 13.38 7.83
N MET A 174 18.17 14.68 8.06
CA MET A 174 17.61 15.57 7.06
C MET A 174 18.52 15.66 5.81
N PRO A 175 17.97 15.58 4.58
CA PRO A 175 18.77 15.65 3.37
C PRO A 175 19.40 17.04 3.18
N ARG A 176 20.71 17.07 2.89
CA ARG A 176 21.46 18.31 2.56
C ARG A 176 20.90 19.07 1.36
N GLU A 177 20.31 18.35 0.41
CA GLU A 177 19.71 18.96 -0.79
C GLU A 177 18.27 19.50 -0.56
N GLY A 178 17.75 19.36 0.67
CA GLY A 178 16.40 19.75 1.05
C GLY A 178 15.37 18.64 0.84
N GLY A 179 14.24 18.75 1.55
CA GLY A 179 13.18 17.74 1.54
C GLY A 179 12.60 17.50 0.14
N VAL A 180 12.23 18.57 -0.57
CA VAL A 180 11.59 18.50 -1.90
C VAL A 180 12.39 17.64 -2.89
N ARG A 181 13.67 17.97 -3.12
CA ARG A 181 14.48 17.30 -4.14
C ARG A 181 14.72 15.84 -3.77
N ALA A 182 15.00 15.59 -2.49
CA ALA A 182 15.35 14.28 -2.02
C ALA A 182 14.11 13.35 -2.02
N THR A 183 12.94 13.85 -1.61
CA THR A 183 11.68 13.11 -1.68
C THR A 183 11.22 12.84 -3.12
N LEU A 184 11.47 13.75 -4.07
CA LEU A 184 11.17 13.49 -5.49
C LEU A 184 12.00 12.33 -6.07
N LYS A 185 13.27 12.18 -5.64
CA LYS A 185 14.09 11.03 -6.03
C LYS A 185 13.51 9.73 -5.49
N ASP A 186 13.15 9.71 -4.21
CA ASP A 186 12.52 8.56 -3.57
C ASP A 186 11.19 8.19 -4.27
N ALA A 187 10.35 9.20 -4.57
CA ALA A 187 9.09 9.02 -5.29
C ALA A 187 9.30 8.44 -6.70
N GLY A 188 10.31 8.90 -7.43
CA GLY A 188 10.66 8.35 -8.74
C GLY A 188 11.02 6.86 -8.68
N ILE A 189 11.82 6.47 -7.69
CA ILE A 189 12.18 5.06 -7.44
C ILE A 189 10.93 4.22 -7.15
N ILE A 190 10.08 4.69 -6.22
CA ILE A 190 8.84 4.01 -5.84
C ILE A 190 7.92 3.85 -7.06
N ILE A 191 7.73 4.93 -7.83
CA ILE A 191 6.83 4.95 -8.98
C ILE A 191 7.30 3.94 -10.03
N VAL A 192 8.57 4.01 -10.45
CA VAL A 192 9.10 3.13 -11.50
C VAL A 192 9.01 1.66 -11.10
N THR A 193 9.44 1.34 -9.88
CA THR A 193 9.44 -0.05 -9.39
C THR A 193 8.04 -0.58 -9.11
N GLY A 194 7.12 0.26 -8.61
CA GLY A 194 5.72 -0.15 -8.42
C GLY A 194 4.99 -0.42 -9.75
N HIS A 195 5.29 0.32 -10.81
CA HIS A 195 4.70 0.03 -12.14
C HIS A 195 5.14 -1.32 -12.69
N ALA A 196 6.34 -1.80 -12.34
CA ALA A 196 6.78 -3.14 -12.70
C ALA A 196 5.89 -4.24 -12.08
N LEU A 197 5.18 -3.97 -10.98
CA LEU A 197 4.20 -4.88 -10.38
C LEU A 197 2.77 -4.66 -10.88
N ILE A 198 2.40 -3.40 -11.18
CA ILE A 198 1.02 -3.04 -11.60
C ILE A 198 0.75 -3.46 -13.06
N LEU A 199 1.68 -3.20 -13.98
CA LEU A 199 1.43 -3.43 -15.40
C LEU A 199 1.18 -4.90 -15.77
N PRO A 200 1.93 -5.88 -15.20
CA PRO A 200 1.66 -7.30 -15.48
C PRO A 200 0.25 -7.76 -15.10
N GLN A 201 -0.45 -7.03 -14.22
CA GLN A 201 -1.83 -7.35 -13.82
C GLN A 201 -2.82 -7.26 -14.98
N LEU A 202 -2.50 -6.52 -16.04
CA LEU A 202 -3.28 -6.50 -17.28
C LEU A 202 -3.44 -7.92 -17.84
N TRP A 203 -2.36 -8.71 -17.82
CA TRP A 203 -2.35 -10.07 -18.35
C TRP A 203 -2.72 -11.10 -17.28
N LEU A 204 -2.15 -10.98 -16.08
CA LEU A 204 -2.32 -11.97 -15.00
C LEU A 204 -3.74 -11.96 -14.41
N ALA A 205 -4.27 -10.78 -14.09
CA ALA A 205 -5.61 -10.65 -13.50
C ALA A 205 -6.72 -10.50 -14.55
N ARG A 206 -6.35 -10.38 -15.84
CA ARG A 206 -7.25 -10.06 -16.96
C ARG A 206 -8.22 -8.94 -16.60
N TRP A 207 -7.70 -7.87 -16.01
CA TRP A 207 -8.48 -6.66 -15.76
C TRP A 207 -8.59 -5.84 -17.04
N ASP A 208 -9.67 -5.07 -17.12
CA ASP A 208 -9.82 -4.09 -18.18
C ASP A 208 -8.67 -3.05 -18.11
N GLY A 209 -8.22 -2.59 -19.28
CA GLY A 209 -7.12 -1.62 -19.37
C GLY A 209 -7.40 -0.34 -18.59
N GLN A 210 -8.66 0.12 -18.52
CA GLN A 210 -9.03 1.30 -17.74
C GLN A 210 -8.87 1.08 -16.24
N VAL A 211 -9.10 -0.15 -15.75
CA VAL A 211 -8.90 -0.49 -14.34
C VAL A 211 -7.41 -0.45 -13.99
N VAL A 212 -6.56 -1.04 -14.83
CA VAL A 212 -5.10 -1.01 -14.62
C VAL A 212 -4.56 0.42 -14.68
N LEU A 213 -5.02 1.23 -15.63
CA LEU A 213 -4.66 2.66 -15.71
C LEU A 213 -5.13 3.43 -14.47
N ALA A 214 -6.34 3.17 -13.97
CA ALA A 214 -6.84 3.81 -12.76
C ALA A 214 -6.06 3.39 -11.50
N LEU A 215 -5.65 2.12 -11.39
CA LEU A 215 -4.78 1.64 -10.31
C LEU A 215 -3.37 2.26 -10.39
N SER A 216 -2.81 2.38 -11.59
CA SER A 216 -1.55 3.08 -11.85
C SER A 216 -1.64 4.56 -11.46
N ALA A 217 -2.69 5.26 -11.89
CA ALA A 217 -2.94 6.64 -11.50
C ALA A 217 -3.10 6.78 -9.98
N LEU A 218 -3.91 5.91 -9.35
CA LEU A 218 -4.08 5.87 -7.90
C LEU A 218 -2.73 5.75 -7.18
N PHE A 219 -1.89 4.81 -7.61
CA PHE A 219 -0.57 4.57 -7.03
C PHE A 219 0.34 5.81 -7.15
N VAL A 220 0.41 6.43 -8.33
CA VAL A 220 1.19 7.65 -8.55
C VAL A 220 0.70 8.78 -7.66
N LEU A 221 -0.62 9.03 -7.66
CA LEU A 221 -1.21 10.15 -6.93
C LEU A 221 -0.99 10.04 -5.42
N TRP A 222 -1.17 8.86 -4.84
CA TRP A 222 -0.89 8.64 -3.43
C TRP A 222 0.60 8.68 -3.12
N THR A 223 1.47 8.18 -4.00
CA THR A 223 2.92 8.34 -3.83
C THR A 223 3.31 9.82 -3.81
N LEU A 224 2.76 10.63 -4.72
CA LEU A 224 3.02 12.07 -4.75
C LEU A 224 2.43 12.78 -3.53
N LEU A 225 1.23 12.42 -3.08
CA LEU A 225 0.61 13.02 -1.91
C LEU A 225 1.40 12.72 -0.64
N THR A 226 1.79 11.47 -0.41
CA THR A 226 2.66 11.08 0.70
C THR A 226 4.02 11.77 0.61
N GLY A 227 4.59 11.84 -0.59
CA GLY A 227 5.84 12.57 -0.83
C GLY A 227 5.73 14.06 -0.49
N ALA A 228 4.60 14.71 -0.78
CA ALA A 228 4.42 16.11 -0.41
C ALA A 228 4.42 16.31 1.11
N VAL A 229 3.79 15.41 1.87
CA VAL A 229 3.80 15.43 3.36
C VAL A 229 5.22 15.26 3.88
N ILE A 230 5.98 14.30 3.35
CA ILE A 230 7.40 14.11 3.69
C ILE A 230 8.22 15.36 3.33
N ALA A 231 8.02 15.95 2.16
CA ALA A 231 8.77 17.12 1.72
C ALA A 231 8.51 18.35 2.61
N CYS A 232 7.25 18.58 2.99
CA CYS A 232 6.84 19.64 3.92
C CYS A 232 7.48 19.48 5.30
N THR A 233 7.52 18.24 5.81
CA THR A 233 8.01 17.95 7.16
C THR A 233 9.54 18.00 7.25
N GLN A 234 10.23 17.60 6.19
CA GLN A 234 11.69 17.76 6.09
C GLN A 234 12.06 19.25 5.95
N GLY A 235 11.39 20.00 5.05
CA GLY A 235 11.66 21.42 4.87
C GLY A 235 12.94 21.73 4.05
N PRO A 236 13.42 22.98 4.08
CA PRO A 236 14.54 23.44 3.24
C PRO A 236 15.91 23.05 3.80
N PRO A 237 16.95 23.01 2.94
CA PRO A 237 18.33 22.73 3.36
C PRO A 237 18.75 23.59 4.57
N THR A 238 19.28 22.97 5.61
CA THR A 238 19.88 23.68 6.75
C THR A 238 21.39 23.52 6.73
N ALA A 239 22.10 24.64 6.85
CA ALA A 239 23.57 24.67 6.87
C ALA A 239 24.15 24.34 8.26
N GLU A 240 23.36 24.43 9.33
CA GLU A 240 23.88 24.34 10.71
C GLU A 240 23.76 22.92 11.30
N GLU A 241 24.87 22.47 11.90
CA GLU A 241 25.03 21.20 12.62
C GLU A 241 24.59 21.29 14.10
N GLY A 242 23.98 22.40 14.53
CA GLY A 242 23.67 22.69 15.93
C GLY A 242 22.25 22.33 16.37
N GLY A 243 22.03 21.07 16.74
CA GLY A 243 20.80 20.57 17.38
C GLY A 243 19.64 20.35 16.40
N ASP A 244 18.75 19.39 16.69
CA ASP A 244 17.56 19.09 15.85
C ASP A 244 16.29 19.68 16.48
N PRO A 245 16.02 21.01 16.34
CA PRO A 245 14.80 21.63 16.83
C PRO A 245 13.53 21.14 16.07
N ARG A 246 13.66 20.15 15.17
CA ARG A 246 12.57 19.69 14.28
C ARG A 246 12.06 18.29 14.62
N SER A 247 12.42 17.72 15.76
CA SER A 247 11.88 16.44 16.23
C SER A 247 10.34 16.44 16.25
N GLY A 248 9.72 17.55 16.68
CA GLY A 248 8.26 17.72 16.68
C GLY A 248 7.62 17.65 15.29
N ASN A 249 8.24 18.27 14.27
CA ASN A 249 7.70 18.28 12.91
C ASN A 249 7.71 16.89 12.26
N ARG A 250 8.70 16.05 12.62
CA ARG A 250 8.77 14.67 12.15
C ARG A 250 7.63 13.82 12.72
N ALA A 251 7.37 13.94 14.02
CA ALA A 251 6.27 13.24 14.67
C ALA A 251 4.92 13.64 14.06
N VAL A 252 4.69 14.93 13.83
CA VAL A 252 3.49 15.42 13.14
C VAL A 252 3.41 14.85 11.72
N GLY A 253 4.51 14.82 10.98
CA GLY A 253 4.57 14.23 9.64
C GLY A 253 4.17 12.75 9.60
N VAL A 254 4.69 11.96 10.53
CA VAL A 254 4.34 10.54 10.69
C VAL A 254 2.85 10.39 11.04
N LEU A 255 2.35 11.17 11.99
CA LEU A 255 0.92 11.16 12.37
C LEU A 255 0.01 11.55 11.20
N CYS A 256 0.40 12.53 10.38
CA CYS A 256 -0.33 12.90 9.18
C CYS A 256 -0.38 11.75 8.16
N CYS A 257 0.74 11.07 7.92
CA CYS A 257 0.78 9.91 7.02
C CYS A 257 -0.08 8.75 7.54
N LEU A 258 0.01 8.47 8.85
CA LEU A 258 -0.83 7.46 9.51
C LEU A 258 -2.31 7.80 9.39
N ALA A 259 -2.70 9.05 9.67
CA ALA A 259 -4.08 9.49 9.56
C ALA A 259 -4.61 9.35 8.12
N LEU A 260 -3.82 9.72 7.11
CA LEU A 260 -4.18 9.54 5.70
C LEU A 260 -4.42 8.08 5.34
N VAL A 261 -3.55 7.18 5.79
CA VAL A 261 -3.67 5.74 5.52
C VAL A 261 -4.88 5.13 6.24
N LEU A 262 -5.00 5.39 7.55
CA LEU A 262 -6.02 4.80 8.42
C LEU A 262 -7.42 5.35 8.19
N SER A 263 -7.55 6.53 7.56
CA SER A 263 -8.85 7.12 7.21
C SER A 263 -9.77 6.15 6.45
N GLY A 264 -9.19 5.29 5.61
CA GLY A 264 -9.93 4.26 4.86
C GLY A 264 -10.52 3.18 5.73
N GLY A 265 -9.74 2.69 6.71
CA GLY A 265 -10.22 1.71 7.68
C GLY A 265 -11.39 2.26 8.48
N LEU A 266 -11.32 3.52 8.90
CA LEU A 266 -12.42 4.20 9.59
C LEU A 266 -13.67 4.33 8.69
N VAL A 267 -13.51 4.69 7.42
CA VAL A 267 -14.62 4.72 6.46
C VAL A 267 -15.21 3.32 6.23
N ALA A 268 -14.36 2.30 6.11
CA ALA A 268 -14.80 0.92 5.93
C ALA A 268 -15.58 0.40 7.15
N LEU A 269 -15.13 0.71 8.36
CA LEU A 269 -15.83 0.39 9.60
C LEU A 269 -17.18 1.11 9.68
N ALA A 270 -17.23 2.40 9.33
CA ALA A 270 -18.47 3.17 9.28
C ALA A 270 -19.45 2.62 8.24
N ASP A 271 -18.95 2.02 7.16
CA ASP A 271 -19.75 1.38 6.11
C ASP A 271 -20.21 -0.05 6.47
N ALA A 272 -19.52 -0.73 7.40
CA ALA A 272 -19.79 -2.14 7.73
C ALA A 272 -21.18 -2.36 8.33
N GLY A 273 -21.76 -1.33 8.98
CA GLY A 273 -23.12 -1.37 9.53
C GLY A 273 -24.23 -0.98 8.55
N ARG A 274 -23.90 -0.64 7.30
CA ARG A 274 -24.91 -0.30 6.28
C ARG A 274 -25.31 -1.54 5.50
N GLU A 275 -26.58 -1.93 5.62
CA GLU A 275 -27.23 -2.92 4.75
C GLU A 275 -26.85 -2.64 3.28
N PRO A 276 -26.46 -3.66 2.49
CA PRO A 276 -26.21 -3.50 1.07
C PRO A 276 -27.51 -3.11 0.35
N GLY A 277 -27.83 -1.81 0.35
CA GLY A 277 -29.01 -1.28 -0.34
C GLY A 277 -28.92 -1.53 -1.85
N ALA A 278 -30.02 -1.27 -2.55
CA ALA A 278 -30.11 -1.37 -4.02
C ALA A 278 -28.99 -0.59 -4.76
N ASP A 279 -28.41 0.41 -4.10
CA ASP A 279 -27.24 1.16 -4.54
C ASP A 279 -25.90 0.41 -4.43
N ALA A 280 -25.89 -0.91 -4.19
CA ALA A 280 -24.67 -1.71 -4.20
C ALA A 280 -23.89 -1.63 -5.53
N ILE A 281 -24.56 -1.20 -6.61
CA ILE A 281 -24.00 -0.95 -7.94
C ILE A 281 -23.32 0.43 -8.03
N ALA A 282 -23.74 1.39 -7.20
CA ALA A 282 -23.16 2.73 -7.17
C ALA A 282 -21.76 2.67 -6.54
N SER A 283 -20.80 3.34 -7.20
CA SER A 283 -19.46 3.59 -6.66
C SER A 283 -19.55 4.32 -5.33
N ARG A 284 -18.72 3.93 -4.35
CA ARG A 284 -18.68 4.56 -3.03
C ARG A 284 -17.51 5.54 -2.96
N PRO A 285 -17.69 6.83 -3.29
CA PRO A 285 -16.58 7.78 -3.37
C PRO A 285 -15.82 7.94 -2.04
N ALA A 286 -16.48 7.71 -0.90
CA ALA A 286 -15.82 7.73 0.40
C ALA A 286 -14.70 6.69 0.53
N ARG A 287 -14.81 5.53 -0.13
CA ARG A 287 -13.77 4.50 -0.15
C ARG A 287 -12.54 4.89 -0.96
N MET A 288 -12.64 5.93 -1.77
CA MET A 288 -11.51 6.48 -2.52
C MET A 288 -10.64 7.43 -1.68
N LEU A 289 -11.06 7.77 -0.44
CA LEU A 289 -10.35 8.71 0.44
C LEU A 289 -9.07 8.13 1.07
N SER A 290 -8.83 6.83 0.95
CA SER A 290 -7.62 6.17 1.43
C SER A 290 -6.97 5.32 0.35
N PRO A 291 -5.64 5.25 0.32
CA PRO A 291 -4.90 4.45 -0.65
C PRO A 291 -5.29 2.97 -0.62
N MET A 292 -5.65 2.46 0.56
CA MET A 292 -5.96 1.05 0.79
C MET A 292 -7.35 0.68 0.28
N THR A 293 -8.36 1.42 0.72
CA THR A 293 -9.76 1.16 0.33
C THR A 293 -10.02 1.50 -1.13
N ALA A 294 -9.27 2.44 -1.71
CA ALA A 294 -9.38 2.80 -3.11
C ALA A 294 -8.98 1.65 -4.04
N ILE A 295 -7.95 0.85 -3.68
CA ILE A 295 -7.59 -0.35 -4.46
C ILE A 295 -8.77 -1.31 -4.50
N TYR A 296 -9.35 -1.60 -3.34
CA TYR A 296 -10.48 -2.52 -3.26
C TYR A 296 -11.66 -2.02 -4.07
N GLU A 297 -11.99 -0.73 -4.00
CA GLU A 297 -13.12 -0.16 -4.75
C GLU A 297 -12.88 -0.20 -6.27
N ILE A 298 -11.68 0.20 -6.73
CA ILE A 298 -11.34 0.18 -8.16
C ILE A 298 -11.30 -1.24 -8.72
N ALA A 299 -10.69 -2.18 -7.98
CA ALA A 299 -10.49 -3.56 -8.43
C ALA A 299 -11.65 -4.50 -8.06
N ARG A 300 -12.76 -3.97 -7.51
CA ARG A 300 -13.91 -4.76 -7.05
C ARG A 300 -14.65 -5.37 -8.24
N ASP A 301 -14.68 -6.69 -8.29
CA ASP A 301 -15.63 -7.41 -9.15
C ASP A 301 -17.05 -7.27 -8.59
N ARG A 302 -18.04 -7.34 -9.47
CA ARG A 302 -19.46 -7.25 -9.10
C ARG A 302 -20.10 -8.62 -9.32
N PRO A 303 -19.81 -9.62 -8.45
CA PRO A 303 -20.13 -11.02 -8.72
C PRO A 303 -21.62 -11.25 -8.93
N TRP A 304 -22.49 -10.53 -8.20
CA TRP A 304 -23.95 -10.64 -8.35
C TRP A 304 -24.46 -10.17 -9.72
N THR A 305 -23.67 -9.42 -10.48
CA THR A 305 -24.01 -8.98 -11.85
C THR A 305 -23.23 -9.72 -12.94
N GLY A 306 -22.29 -10.59 -12.55
CA GLY A 306 -21.32 -11.20 -13.48
C GLY A 306 -20.37 -10.20 -14.15
N ARG A 307 -20.36 -8.92 -13.74
CA ARG A 307 -19.50 -7.88 -14.34
C ARG A 307 -18.15 -7.84 -13.64
N ALA A 308 -17.09 -7.81 -14.44
CA ALA A 308 -15.73 -7.51 -13.99
C ALA A 308 -15.63 -6.08 -13.44
N ALA A 309 -14.54 -5.80 -12.73
CA ALA A 309 -14.19 -4.45 -12.29
C ALA A 309 -14.28 -3.42 -13.44
N MET A 310 -14.84 -2.24 -13.17
CA MET A 310 -15.03 -1.18 -14.15
C MET A 310 -14.88 0.21 -13.53
N ILE A 311 -14.39 1.18 -14.32
CA ILE A 311 -14.18 2.56 -13.89
C ILE A 311 -15.39 3.43 -14.22
N GLY A 312 -16.09 3.89 -13.17
CA GLY A 312 -17.21 4.84 -13.29
C GLY A 312 -16.78 6.31 -13.16
N PRO A 313 -17.70 7.26 -13.41
CA PRO A 313 -17.45 8.70 -13.26
C PRO A 313 -16.97 9.11 -11.87
N ALA A 314 -17.51 8.50 -10.80
CA ALA A 314 -17.10 8.83 -9.43
C ALA A 314 -15.63 8.45 -9.17
N HIS A 315 -15.15 7.32 -9.70
CA HIS A 315 -13.73 6.94 -9.57
C HIS A 315 -12.83 8.00 -10.22
N ARG A 316 -13.19 8.49 -11.41
CA ARG A 316 -12.46 9.55 -12.11
C ARG A 316 -12.47 10.85 -11.33
N ALA A 317 -13.63 11.24 -10.78
CA ALA A 317 -13.76 12.44 -9.96
C ALA A 317 -12.90 12.34 -8.68
N SER A 318 -12.90 11.20 -8.00
CA SER A 318 -12.06 10.97 -6.82
C SER A 318 -10.57 11.01 -7.16
N LEU A 319 -10.14 10.37 -8.26
CA LEU A 319 -8.75 10.47 -8.72
C LEU A 319 -8.37 11.93 -9.04
N GLY A 320 -9.26 12.69 -9.67
CA GLY A 320 -9.07 14.13 -9.92
C GLY A 320 -8.93 14.92 -8.62
N ALA A 321 -9.76 14.64 -7.60
CA ALA A 321 -9.65 15.27 -6.30
C ALA A 321 -8.33 14.93 -5.59
N THR A 322 -7.89 13.68 -5.63
CA THR A 322 -6.57 13.26 -5.10
C THR A 322 -5.43 13.96 -5.84
N ALA A 323 -5.54 14.13 -7.17
CA ALA A 323 -4.55 14.87 -7.96
C ALA A 323 -4.45 16.34 -7.56
N LEU A 324 -5.59 17.02 -7.36
CA LEU A 324 -5.62 18.39 -6.87
C LEU A 324 -5.03 18.51 -5.47
N ALA A 325 -5.33 17.56 -4.57
CA ALA A 325 -4.76 17.54 -3.23
C ALA A 325 -3.23 17.35 -3.26
N ALA A 326 -2.73 16.42 -4.08
CA ALA A 326 -1.29 16.20 -4.26
C ALA A 326 -0.61 17.45 -4.83
N ALA A 327 -1.18 18.07 -5.87
CA ALA A 327 -0.64 19.29 -6.47
C ALA A 327 -0.61 20.45 -5.48
N GLY A 328 -1.68 20.66 -4.71
CA GLY A 328 -1.77 21.68 -3.66
C GLY A 328 -0.72 21.46 -2.56
N ALA A 329 -0.56 20.22 -2.08
CA ALA A 329 0.43 19.88 -1.07
C ALA A 329 1.86 20.11 -1.55
N TRP A 330 2.19 19.76 -2.80
CA TRP A 330 3.48 20.10 -3.40
C TRP A 330 3.69 21.60 -3.58
N GLY A 331 2.64 22.34 -3.95
CA GLY A 331 2.67 23.81 -4.01
C GLY A 331 3.07 24.42 -2.66
N VAL A 332 2.47 23.95 -1.56
CA VAL A 332 2.83 24.34 -0.19
C VAL A 332 4.29 24.00 0.12
N ALA A 333 4.74 22.78 -0.18
CA ALA A 333 6.12 22.34 0.05
C ALA A 333 7.14 23.24 -0.68
N LEU A 334 6.85 23.59 -1.93
CA LEU A 334 7.69 24.45 -2.77
C LEU A 334 7.73 25.89 -2.25
N VAL A 335 6.58 26.46 -1.86
CA VAL A 335 6.51 27.81 -1.29
C VAL A 335 7.26 27.89 0.03
N ALA A 336 7.07 26.90 0.92
CA ALA A 336 7.78 26.81 2.19
C ALA A 336 9.30 26.72 1.99
N CYS A 337 9.75 25.96 0.98
CA CYS A 337 11.16 25.85 0.63
C CYS A 337 11.74 27.17 0.10
N ARG A 338 10.98 27.89 -0.75
CA ARG A 338 11.41 29.17 -1.32
C ARG A 338 11.52 30.30 -0.28
N ARG A 339 10.53 30.43 0.61
CA ARG A 339 10.52 31.51 1.62
C ARG A 339 11.77 31.50 2.49
N ARG A 340 12.16 30.32 2.99
CA ARG A 340 13.35 30.22 3.85
C ARG A 340 14.67 30.45 3.13
N ARG A 341 14.75 30.14 1.82
CA ARG A 341 15.94 30.46 1.02
C ARG A 341 16.17 31.98 0.93
N ASN A 342 15.11 32.79 1.01
CA ASN A 342 15.23 34.24 0.95
C ASN A 342 15.58 34.86 2.33
N GLU A 343 15.46 34.10 3.42
CA GLU A 343 15.78 34.55 4.78
C GLU A 343 17.25 34.30 5.15
N THR A 344 17.95 33.46 4.38
CA THR A 344 19.37 33.09 4.55
C THR A 344 20.24 33.81 3.54
#